data_AF-A0A1F8MMD4-F1
#
_entry.id   AF-A0A1F8MMD4-F1
#
_cell.length_a   1.000
_cell.length_b   1.000
_cell.length_c   1.000
_cell.angle_alpha   90.00
_cell.angle_beta   90.00
_cell.angle_gamma   90.00
#
_symmetry.space_group_name_H-M   'P 1'
#
loop_
_entity.id
_entity.type
_entity.pdbx_description
1 polymer ?
#
loop_
_entity_poly.entity_id
_entity_poly.type
_entity_poly.pdbx_seq_one_letter_code
_entity_poly.pdbx_strand_id
1 'polypeptide(L)'
;MATLNLQVGASTDDALSRYTTDWLPTEVVIGCGNYNSTFNNWRSGTRFQNVTIQQGAIITDAYLTFRAYANESAATVNTNILAEDTDNAATFSTLADYNSRTRTSPVAWNDIGGWVAGNDYNSPSIVSLIQTVINRAGWSSGNALVIFWENNGSSSGAYRRPHSYDGSATYAPKLVITYTTGEVKTSGDSGSGAEAVSLRELGIAEEGNGIEQSLTAAVMLSGDGGSGLEMGGLLKGLFSQDEGSGADSIKILTNKAGCDLRLGNYQGRVSIPHKEVRL
;
A
#
# COMPACT_ATOMS: atom_id res chain seq x y z
N MET A 1 8.93 -7.17 7.03
CA MET A 1 9.39 -6.44 5.82
C MET A 1 9.57 -7.46 4.73
N ALA A 2 9.00 -7.25 3.56
CA ALA A 2 9.15 -8.11 2.40
C ALA A 2 9.57 -7.29 1.19
N THR A 3 10.27 -7.94 0.25
CA THR A 3 10.64 -7.35 -1.03
C THR A 3 10.03 -8.18 -2.15
N LEU A 4 9.24 -7.54 -2.99
CA LEU A 4 8.69 -8.10 -4.22
C LEU A 4 9.54 -7.63 -5.39
N ASN A 5 10.09 -8.59 -6.14
CA ASN A 5 10.85 -8.35 -7.36
C ASN A 5 10.01 -8.78 -8.55
N LEU A 6 9.64 -7.82 -9.40
CA LEU A 6 8.83 -8.04 -10.58
C LEU A 6 9.66 -7.73 -11.82
N GLN A 7 9.28 -8.35 -12.92
CA GLN A 7 9.89 -8.15 -14.22
C GLN A 7 8.79 -8.15 -15.28
N VAL A 8 8.95 -7.35 -16.34
CA VAL A 8 8.05 -7.42 -17.49
C VAL A 8 8.03 -8.86 -18.00
N GLY A 9 6.84 -9.44 -18.09
CA GLY A 9 6.65 -10.88 -18.30
C GLY A 9 6.19 -11.29 -19.70
N ALA A 10 5.80 -10.33 -20.53
CA ALA A 10 5.28 -10.57 -21.88
C ALA A 10 5.61 -9.39 -22.81
N SER A 11 5.62 -9.66 -24.12
CA SER A 11 5.85 -8.64 -25.16
C SER A 11 4.85 -7.48 -25.07
N THR A 12 3.56 -7.76 -24.83
CA THR A 12 2.52 -6.73 -24.73
C THR A 12 2.59 -5.91 -23.43
N ASP A 13 3.44 -6.30 -22.48
CA ASP A 13 3.61 -5.64 -21.19
C ASP A 13 4.72 -4.58 -21.20
N ASP A 14 5.38 -4.33 -22.32
CA ASP A 14 6.10 -3.08 -22.51
C ASP A 14 5.77 -2.44 -23.87
N ALA A 15 6.06 -1.16 -23.98
CA ALA A 15 5.83 -0.43 -25.21
C ALA A 15 6.75 0.78 -25.32
N LEU A 16 7.12 1.09 -26.56
CA LEU A 16 7.86 2.28 -26.93
C LEU A 16 7.01 3.18 -27.85
N SER A 17 7.06 4.48 -27.59
CA SER A 17 6.60 5.53 -28.50
C SER A 17 7.73 6.53 -28.71
N ARG A 18 8.08 6.84 -29.97
CA ARG A 18 9.22 7.73 -30.30
C ARG A 18 8.80 9.14 -30.74
N TYR A 19 7.50 9.32 -31.00
CA TYR A 19 6.88 10.53 -31.50
C TYR A 19 5.35 10.45 -31.31
N THR A 20 4.59 11.49 -31.71
CA THR A 20 3.13 11.52 -31.53
C THR A 20 2.35 10.49 -32.35
N THR A 21 2.99 9.81 -33.31
CA THR A 21 2.37 8.82 -34.21
C THR A 21 3.02 7.44 -34.15
N ASP A 22 4.21 7.32 -33.57
CA ASP A 22 4.99 6.08 -33.57
C ASP A 22 4.62 5.22 -32.37
N TRP A 23 4.09 4.03 -32.64
CA TRP A 23 3.74 2.99 -31.66
C TRP A 23 4.51 1.71 -31.96
N LEU A 24 5.30 1.26 -30.99
CA LEU A 24 6.25 0.16 -31.17
C LEU A 24 6.19 -0.77 -29.96
N PRO A 25 5.17 -1.66 -29.91
CA PRO A 25 4.95 -2.53 -28.77
C PRO A 25 5.81 -3.80 -28.80
N THR A 26 6.65 -3.99 -29.82
CA THR A 26 7.48 -5.21 -29.97
C THR A 26 8.93 -4.89 -30.37
N GLU A 27 9.40 -3.69 -30.03
CA GLU A 27 10.79 -3.30 -30.32
C GLU A 27 11.77 -3.98 -29.36
N VAL A 28 13.02 -4.16 -29.78
CA VAL A 28 14.07 -4.79 -28.97
C VAL A 28 14.60 -3.89 -27.84
N VAL A 29 14.17 -2.63 -27.83
CA VAL A 29 14.46 -1.66 -26.79
C VAL A 29 13.20 -0.91 -26.42
N ILE A 30 13.13 -0.55 -25.14
CA ILE A 30 12.35 0.61 -24.75
C ILE A 30 13.29 1.82 -24.67
N GLY A 31 12.78 3.00 -24.36
CA GLY A 31 13.64 4.14 -24.13
C GLY A 31 12.91 5.44 -23.85
N CYS A 32 13.71 6.42 -23.45
CA CYS A 32 13.22 7.73 -23.07
C CYS A 32 14.22 8.82 -23.46
N GLY A 33 13.70 10.01 -23.78
CA GLY A 33 14.48 11.17 -24.15
C GLY A 33 14.24 11.63 -25.59
N ASN A 34 15.25 12.21 -26.21
CA ASN A 34 15.17 12.79 -27.55
C ASN A 34 16.32 12.24 -28.41
N TYR A 35 15.98 11.36 -29.34
CA TYR A 35 16.98 10.72 -30.21
C TYR A 35 17.52 11.69 -31.25
N ASN A 36 16.62 12.36 -31.97
CA ASN A 36 16.94 13.39 -32.95
C ASN A 36 15.69 14.24 -33.25
N SER A 37 15.77 15.16 -34.20
CA SER A 37 14.65 16.04 -34.59
C SER A 37 13.40 15.32 -35.10
N THR A 38 13.51 14.09 -35.61
CA THR A 38 12.39 13.28 -36.12
C THR A 38 11.77 12.43 -35.01
N PHE A 39 12.61 11.83 -34.16
CA PHE A 39 12.22 10.98 -33.05
C PHE A 39 12.55 11.67 -31.73
N ASN A 40 11.97 12.85 -31.54
CA ASN A 40 12.35 13.79 -30.49
C ASN A 40 11.65 13.53 -29.15
N ASN A 41 10.79 12.52 -29.07
CA ASN A 41 9.98 12.25 -27.88
C ASN A 41 9.82 10.75 -27.64
N TRP A 42 10.92 10.11 -27.22
CA TRP A 42 10.93 8.74 -26.76
C TRP A 42 10.29 8.67 -25.38
N ARG A 43 9.31 7.78 -25.25
CA ARG A 43 8.52 7.53 -24.05
C ARG A 43 8.19 6.05 -24.03
N SER A 44 8.19 5.45 -22.84
CA SER A 44 7.94 4.02 -22.68
C SER A 44 6.93 3.73 -21.58
N GLY A 45 6.26 2.59 -21.69
CA GLY A 45 5.44 2.03 -20.64
C GLY A 45 5.91 0.62 -20.32
N THR A 46 5.85 0.24 -19.04
CA THR A 46 6.14 -1.12 -18.57
C THR A 46 5.03 -1.56 -17.62
N ARG A 47 4.57 -2.79 -17.79
CA ARG A 47 3.52 -3.41 -17.00
C ARG A 47 4.08 -4.57 -16.20
N PHE A 48 3.74 -4.60 -14.92
CA PHE A 48 4.16 -5.63 -13.97
C PHE A 48 2.93 -6.34 -13.45
N GLN A 49 2.83 -7.63 -13.73
CA GLN A 49 1.69 -8.45 -13.36
C GLN A 49 1.87 -9.07 -11.96
N ASN A 50 0.79 -9.58 -11.39
CA ASN A 50 0.81 -10.36 -10.15
C ASN A 50 1.50 -9.60 -9.00
N VAL A 51 1.11 -8.35 -8.78
CA VAL A 51 1.66 -7.53 -7.69
C VAL A 51 0.99 -8.00 -6.40
N THR A 52 1.64 -8.91 -5.67
CA THR A 52 1.08 -9.56 -4.46
C THR A 52 1.22 -8.68 -3.20
N ILE A 53 0.89 -7.40 -3.34
CA ILE A 53 0.90 -6.41 -2.24
C ILE A 53 -0.55 -6.10 -1.88
N GLN A 54 -0.88 -6.24 -0.60
CA GLN A 54 -2.21 -5.92 -0.08
C GLN A 54 -2.49 -4.42 -0.23
N GLN A 55 -3.75 -4.08 -0.45
CA GLN A 55 -4.22 -2.70 -0.46
C GLN A 55 -3.81 -1.99 0.83
N GLY A 56 -3.29 -0.76 0.71
CA GLY A 56 -2.91 0.05 1.87
C GLY A 56 -1.65 -0.40 2.61
N ALA A 57 -0.92 -1.41 2.11
CA ALA A 57 0.40 -1.76 2.65
C ALA A 57 1.34 -0.54 2.62
N ILE A 58 2.27 -0.45 3.58
CA ILE A 58 3.22 0.68 3.61
C ILE A 58 4.42 0.32 2.74
N ILE A 59 4.60 1.05 1.64
CA ILE A 59 5.77 0.93 0.78
C ILE A 59 6.92 1.72 1.41
N THR A 60 8.05 1.05 1.66
CA THR A 60 9.23 1.65 2.29
C THR A 60 10.34 1.93 1.30
N ASP A 61 10.39 1.18 0.21
CA ASP A 61 11.30 1.44 -0.91
C ASP A 61 10.69 0.95 -2.21
N ALA A 62 10.93 1.66 -3.31
CA ALA A 62 10.50 1.23 -4.64
C ALA A 62 11.32 1.93 -5.71
N TYR A 63 11.81 1.17 -6.70
CA TYR A 63 12.55 1.69 -7.86
C TYR A 63 12.44 0.74 -9.04
N LEU A 64 12.65 1.28 -10.24
CA LEU A 64 12.85 0.51 -11.45
C LEU A 64 14.34 0.21 -11.64
N THR A 65 14.64 -0.95 -12.20
CA THR A 65 15.98 -1.29 -12.71
C THR A 65 15.92 -1.55 -14.19
N PHE A 66 16.81 -0.88 -14.93
CA PHE A 66 16.95 -0.97 -16.37
C PHE A 66 18.35 -1.49 -16.73
N ARG A 67 18.43 -2.53 -17.57
CA ARG A 67 19.70 -2.99 -18.17
C ARG A 67 19.93 -2.25 -19.47
N ALA A 68 21.03 -1.52 -19.59
CA ALA A 68 21.37 -0.76 -20.78
C ALA A 68 21.66 -1.68 -21.98
N TYR A 69 20.96 -1.44 -23.10
CA TYR A 69 21.18 -2.16 -24.37
C TYR A 69 22.43 -1.67 -25.11
N ALA A 70 22.69 -0.36 -25.07
CA ALA A 70 23.77 0.29 -25.81
C ALA A 70 24.56 1.27 -24.94
N ASN A 71 25.77 1.59 -25.41
CA ASN A 71 26.55 2.71 -24.89
C ASN A 71 25.90 4.00 -25.35
N GLU A 72 25.55 4.88 -24.41
CA GLU A 72 24.96 6.19 -24.71
C GLU A 72 25.73 7.25 -23.90
N SER A 73 26.61 7.99 -24.59
CA SER A 73 27.52 8.97 -23.97
C SER A 73 27.06 10.42 -24.12
N ALA A 74 25.88 10.64 -24.70
CA ALA A 74 25.35 11.99 -24.94
C ALA A 74 25.01 12.73 -23.63
N ALA A 75 24.72 14.04 -23.77
CA ALA A 75 24.38 14.96 -22.68
C ALA A 75 23.28 14.42 -21.73
N THR A 76 23.14 15.06 -20.58
CA THR A 76 22.20 14.65 -19.53
C THR A 76 20.77 14.51 -20.06
N VAL A 77 20.11 13.42 -19.68
CA VAL A 77 18.72 13.14 -20.06
C VAL A 77 17.82 13.54 -18.90
N ASN A 78 16.75 14.25 -19.20
CA ASN A 78 15.73 14.67 -18.24
C ASN A 78 14.41 13.99 -18.56
N THR A 79 13.86 13.30 -17.56
CA THR A 79 12.70 12.42 -17.71
C THR A 79 11.78 12.50 -16.51
N ASN A 80 10.57 11.97 -16.65
CA ASN A 80 9.63 11.75 -15.56
C ASN A 80 9.23 10.27 -15.51
N ILE A 81 9.00 9.78 -14.30
CA ILE A 81 8.40 8.48 -14.04
C ILE A 81 7.02 8.71 -13.42
N LEU A 82 6.01 8.01 -13.95
CA LEU A 82 4.63 8.09 -13.49
C LEU A 82 4.06 6.68 -13.38
N ALA A 83 3.05 6.45 -12.55
CA ALA A 83 2.28 5.22 -12.59
C ALA A 83 0.93 5.47 -13.30
N GLU A 84 0.35 4.42 -13.86
CA GLU A 84 -1.06 4.45 -14.25
C GLU A 84 -1.94 4.51 -12.99
N ASP A 85 -2.83 5.49 -12.93
CA ASP A 85 -3.74 5.68 -11.79
C ASP A 85 -4.99 4.82 -11.95
N THR A 86 -4.80 3.50 -11.88
CA THR A 86 -5.85 2.49 -12.06
C THR A 86 -5.66 1.32 -11.08
N ASP A 87 -6.75 0.62 -10.76
CA ASP A 87 -6.72 -0.48 -9.79
C ASP A 87 -6.03 -1.72 -10.34
N ASN A 88 -6.28 -2.07 -11.61
CA ASN A 88 -5.67 -3.20 -12.28
C ASN A 88 -5.39 -2.84 -13.75
N ALA A 89 -4.12 -2.58 -14.04
CA ALA A 89 -3.74 -2.09 -15.36
C ALA A 89 -3.89 -3.17 -16.45
N ALA A 90 -4.52 -2.81 -17.56
CA ALA A 90 -4.57 -3.64 -18.75
C ALA A 90 -3.22 -3.59 -19.51
N THR A 91 -2.96 -4.63 -20.31
CA THR A 91 -1.82 -4.65 -21.24
C THR A 91 -1.93 -3.54 -22.28
N PHE A 92 -0.84 -3.15 -22.94
CA PHE A 92 -0.87 -2.07 -23.93
C PHE A 92 -1.46 -2.55 -25.26
N SER A 93 -2.17 -1.66 -25.97
CA SER A 93 -2.80 -2.00 -27.26
C SER A 93 -2.39 -1.05 -28.39
N THR A 94 -2.64 0.24 -28.21
CA THR A 94 -2.42 1.27 -29.23
C THR A 94 -1.83 2.53 -28.60
N LEU A 95 -1.30 3.43 -29.43
CA LEU A 95 -0.85 4.74 -28.97
C LEU A 95 -1.98 5.59 -28.37
N ALA A 96 -3.20 5.45 -28.89
CA ALA A 96 -4.36 6.15 -28.35
C ALA A 96 -4.68 5.65 -26.92
N ASP A 97 -4.67 4.33 -26.72
CA ASP A 97 -4.75 3.71 -25.39
C ASP A 97 -3.65 4.25 -24.46
N TYR A 98 -2.38 4.11 -24.85
CA TYR A 98 -1.23 4.61 -24.06
C TYR A 98 -1.37 6.08 -23.65
N ASN A 99 -1.76 6.96 -24.57
CA ASN A 99 -1.89 8.39 -24.29
C ASN A 99 -3.10 8.70 -23.41
N SER A 100 -4.19 7.93 -23.52
CA SER A 100 -5.44 8.18 -22.80
C SER A 100 -5.43 7.74 -21.33
N ARG A 101 -4.47 6.89 -20.93
CA ARG A 101 -4.35 6.39 -19.56
C ARG A 101 -4.10 7.52 -18.56
N THR A 102 -4.90 7.56 -17.50
CA THR A 102 -4.70 8.49 -16.37
C THR A 102 -3.39 8.16 -15.66
N ARG A 103 -2.61 9.19 -15.33
CA ARG A 103 -1.29 9.04 -14.69
C ARG A 103 -1.29 9.73 -13.34
N THR A 104 -0.50 9.21 -12.41
CA THR A 104 -0.19 9.88 -11.14
C THR A 104 0.63 11.15 -11.34
N SER A 105 0.84 11.93 -10.28
CA SER A 105 1.87 12.99 -10.29
C SER A 105 3.27 12.41 -10.59
N PRO A 106 4.12 13.11 -11.37
CA PRO A 106 5.41 12.58 -11.79
C PRO A 106 6.47 12.62 -10.68
N VAL A 107 7.38 11.66 -10.70
CA VAL A 107 8.70 11.74 -10.06
C VAL A 107 9.72 12.06 -11.14
N ALA A 108 10.46 13.16 -10.97
CA ALA A 108 11.50 13.55 -11.91
C ALA A 108 12.73 12.64 -11.79
N TRP A 109 13.23 12.17 -12.93
CA TRP A 109 14.54 11.56 -13.06
C TRP A 109 15.37 12.38 -14.05
N ASN A 110 15.99 13.41 -13.49
CA ASN A 110 16.79 14.40 -14.20
C ASN A 110 18.27 14.04 -14.14
N ASP A 111 19.04 14.72 -14.99
CA ASP A 111 20.50 14.63 -15.02
C ASP A 111 21.05 13.21 -15.20
N ILE A 112 20.32 12.36 -15.94
CA ILE A 112 20.74 10.98 -16.18
C ILE A 112 22.03 11.00 -17.02
N GLY A 113 23.14 10.58 -16.39
CA GLY A 113 24.45 10.45 -17.02
C GLY A 113 24.50 9.36 -18.09
N GLY A 114 25.67 9.21 -18.71
CA GLY A 114 25.86 8.22 -19.78
C GLY A 114 25.64 6.78 -19.32
N TRP A 115 25.14 5.94 -20.22
CA TRP A 115 24.95 4.51 -19.97
C TRP A 115 26.00 3.68 -20.71
N VAL A 116 26.42 2.59 -20.07
CA VAL A 116 27.33 1.59 -20.64
C VAL A 116 26.52 0.31 -20.85
N ALA A 117 26.59 -0.23 -22.06
CA ALA A 117 25.89 -1.45 -22.43
C ALA A 117 26.21 -2.59 -21.45
N GLY A 118 25.18 -3.32 -21.04
CA GLY A 118 25.34 -4.41 -20.09
C GLY A 118 25.35 -3.97 -18.62
N ASN A 119 25.29 -2.68 -18.27
CA ASN A 119 25.15 -2.24 -16.88
C ASN A 119 23.68 -2.02 -16.48
N ASP A 120 23.39 -2.21 -15.20
CA ASP A 120 22.09 -1.94 -14.60
C ASP A 120 22.05 -0.51 -14.02
N TYR A 121 20.94 0.19 -14.26
CA TYR A 121 20.69 1.56 -13.79
C TYR A 121 19.35 1.61 -13.06
N ASN A 122 19.39 2.14 -11.83
CA ASN A 122 18.19 2.28 -11.00
C ASN A 122 17.59 3.67 -11.15
N SER A 123 16.26 3.74 -11.13
CA SER A 123 15.54 5.00 -11.03
C SER A 123 15.71 5.64 -9.64
N PRO A 124 15.32 6.91 -9.48
CA PRO A 124 15.00 7.48 -8.18
C PRO A 124 13.88 6.69 -7.49
N SER A 125 13.67 6.98 -6.21
CA SER A 125 12.57 6.39 -5.45
C SER A 125 11.21 6.74 -6.08
N ILE A 126 10.40 5.72 -6.32
CA ILE A 126 9.03 5.84 -6.83
C ILE A 126 7.98 5.39 -5.81
N VAL A 127 8.36 5.36 -4.53
CA VAL A 127 7.48 4.98 -3.40
C VAL A 127 6.15 5.71 -3.47
N SER A 128 6.16 7.02 -3.73
CA SER A 128 4.94 7.84 -3.83
C SER A 128 4.00 7.37 -4.95
N LEU A 129 4.55 6.92 -6.08
CA LEU A 129 3.77 6.45 -7.23
C LEU A 129 3.08 5.13 -6.89
N ILE A 130 3.84 4.17 -6.37
CA ILE A 130 3.32 2.86 -5.99
C ILE A 130 2.30 3.00 -4.85
N GLN A 131 2.62 3.79 -3.83
CA GLN A 131 1.73 4.04 -2.69
C GLN A 131 0.41 4.67 -3.13
N THR A 132 0.43 5.58 -4.10
CA THR A 132 -0.79 6.19 -4.65
C THR A 132 -1.71 5.12 -5.24
N VAL A 133 -1.16 4.22 -6.06
CA VAL A 133 -1.97 3.18 -6.74
C VAL A 133 -2.47 2.11 -5.77
N ILE A 134 -1.63 1.61 -4.87
CA ILE A 134 -2.03 0.54 -3.93
C ILE A 134 -2.96 1.03 -2.81
N ASN A 135 -3.10 2.34 -2.61
CA ASN A 135 -4.07 2.94 -1.68
C ASN A 135 -5.46 3.11 -2.29
N ARG A 136 -5.62 2.89 -3.60
CA ARG A 136 -6.92 3.03 -4.26
C ARG A 136 -7.91 2.00 -3.72
N ALA A 137 -9.17 2.40 -3.59
CA ALA A 137 -10.22 1.57 -3.00
C ALA A 137 -10.45 0.24 -3.74
N GLY A 138 -10.22 0.19 -5.06
CA GLY A 138 -10.36 -1.02 -5.87
C GLY A 138 -9.08 -1.85 -5.99
N TRP A 139 -7.97 -1.43 -5.39
CA TRP A 139 -6.72 -2.20 -5.43
C TRP A 139 -6.91 -3.54 -4.72
N SER A 140 -6.41 -4.61 -5.34
CA SER A 140 -6.41 -5.96 -4.80
C SER A 140 -5.07 -6.63 -5.08
N SER A 141 -4.59 -7.45 -4.16
CA SER A 141 -3.36 -8.22 -4.36
C SER A 141 -3.50 -9.16 -5.56
N GLY A 142 -2.47 -9.19 -6.40
CA GLY A 142 -2.48 -9.87 -7.69
C GLY A 142 -2.80 -8.94 -8.88
N ASN A 143 -3.28 -7.73 -8.63
CA ASN A 143 -3.47 -6.72 -9.69
C ASN A 143 -2.15 -6.35 -10.37
N ALA A 144 -2.25 -5.78 -11.56
CA ALA A 144 -1.10 -5.31 -12.32
C ALA A 144 -0.87 -3.80 -12.16
N LEU A 145 0.40 -3.40 -12.17
CA LEU A 145 0.84 -2.00 -12.22
C LEU A 145 1.37 -1.67 -13.62
N VAL A 146 1.15 -0.44 -14.06
CA VAL A 146 1.84 0.15 -15.19
C VAL A 146 2.67 1.34 -14.72
N ILE A 147 3.92 1.41 -15.16
CA ILE A 147 4.84 2.52 -14.94
C ILE A 147 5.22 3.12 -16.30
N PHE A 148 5.09 4.42 -16.42
CA PHE A 148 5.50 5.21 -17.58
C PHE A 148 6.84 5.88 -17.33
N TRP A 149 7.67 5.91 -18.36
CA TRP A 149 8.92 6.67 -18.38
C TRP A 149 8.92 7.62 -19.57
N GLU A 150 8.79 8.91 -19.29
CA GLU A 150 8.48 9.93 -20.28
C GLU A 150 9.56 11.01 -20.38
N ASN A 151 9.82 11.47 -21.59
CA ASN A 151 10.78 12.54 -21.83
C ASN A 151 10.29 13.84 -21.17
N ASN A 152 11.19 14.52 -20.47
CA ASN A 152 10.92 15.79 -19.78
C ASN A 152 11.86 16.89 -20.29
N GLY A 153 11.81 17.14 -21.60
CA GLY A 153 12.57 18.23 -22.24
C GLY A 153 14.04 17.92 -22.52
N SER A 154 14.39 16.66 -22.78
CA SER A 154 15.75 16.29 -23.20
C SER A 154 16.11 16.91 -24.55
N SER A 155 17.36 17.35 -24.68
CA SER A 155 17.91 17.92 -25.91
C SER A 155 18.17 16.84 -26.97
N SER A 156 18.30 17.24 -28.24
CA SER A 156 18.55 16.30 -29.34
C SER A 156 19.81 15.47 -29.08
N GLY A 157 19.69 14.15 -29.18
CA GLY A 157 20.74 13.18 -28.89
C GLY A 157 20.80 12.74 -27.43
N ALA A 158 20.05 13.36 -26.51
CA ALA A 158 19.98 12.97 -25.11
C ALA A 158 18.84 11.96 -24.89
N TYR A 159 19.16 10.66 -24.95
CA TYR A 159 18.22 9.57 -24.75
C TYR A 159 18.89 8.35 -24.12
N ARG A 160 18.09 7.43 -23.55
CA ARG A 160 18.56 6.15 -22.99
C ARG A 160 17.72 5.00 -23.51
N ARG A 161 18.37 3.87 -23.78
CA ARG A 161 17.76 2.66 -24.37
C ARG A 161 18.12 1.43 -23.56
N PRO A 162 17.27 0.99 -22.63
CA PRO A 162 17.39 -0.32 -22.03
C PRO A 162 16.75 -1.40 -22.89
N HIS A 163 17.04 -2.66 -22.55
CA HIS A 163 16.35 -3.80 -23.13
C HIS A 163 14.85 -3.73 -22.84
N SER A 164 14.04 -4.09 -23.83
CA SER A 164 12.64 -4.51 -23.67
C SER A 164 12.56 -6.01 -23.40
N TYR A 165 11.35 -6.51 -23.17
CA TYR A 165 11.04 -7.93 -23.18
C TYR A 165 11.46 -8.61 -24.48
N ASP A 166 11.08 -8.04 -25.63
CA ASP A 166 11.38 -8.62 -26.94
C ASP A 166 12.86 -8.58 -27.31
N GLY A 167 13.62 -7.63 -26.75
CA GLY A 167 15.08 -7.60 -26.88
C GLY A 167 15.78 -8.63 -26.02
N SER A 168 15.30 -8.84 -24.78
CA SER A 168 15.76 -9.90 -23.90
C SER A 168 14.81 -10.04 -22.71
N ALA A 169 14.04 -11.13 -22.67
CA ALA A 169 13.17 -11.43 -21.54
C ALA A 169 13.93 -11.49 -20.21
N THR A 170 15.23 -11.84 -20.21
CA THR A 170 16.09 -11.86 -19.00
C THR A 170 16.50 -10.47 -18.53
N TYR A 171 16.64 -9.51 -19.45
CA TYR A 171 17.08 -8.13 -19.18
C TYR A 171 15.97 -7.10 -19.28
N ALA A 172 14.74 -7.56 -19.47
CA ALA A 172 13.55 -6.73 -19.46
C ALA A 172 13.45 -5.91 -18.16
N PRO A 173 12.77 -4.76 -18.18
CA PRO A 173 12.66 -3.87 -17.04
C PRO A 173 12.17 -4.59 -15.77
N LYS A 174 12.75 -4.21 -14.63
CA LYS A 174 12.40 -4.76 -13.33
C LYS A 174 11.83 -3.68 -12.43
N LEU A 175 10.90 -4.08 -11.57
CA LEU A 175 10.34 -3.25 -10.51
C LEU A 175 10.63 -3.93 -9.18
N VAL A 176 11.34 -3.24 -8.30
CA VAL A 176 11.65 -3.69 -6.95
C VAL A 176 10.79 -2.88 -5.99
N ILE A 177 10.04 -3.56 -5.12
CA ILE A 177 9.21 -2.92 -4.10
C ILE A 177 9.47 -3.58 -2.76
N THR A 178 9.84 -2.79 -1.75
CA THR A 178 9.94 -3.23 -0.36
C THR A 178 8.81 -2.62 0.45
N TYR A 179 8.13 -3.44 1.25
CA TYR A 179 6.94 -3.05 2.00
C TYR A 179 6.86 -3.73 3.36
N THR A 180 6.05 -3.14 4.25
CA THR A 180 5.76 -3.73 5.56
C THR A 180 4.79 -4.90 5.41
N THR A 181 5.12 -5.99 6.09
CA THR A 181 4.26 -7.18 6.22
C THR A 181 3.57 -7.09 7.56
N GLY A 182 2.53 -6.26 7.64
CA GLY A 182 1.65 -6.16 8.80
C GLY A 182 0.22 -6.07 8.29
N GLU A 183 -0.73 -6.61 9.04
CA GLU A 183 -2.14 -6.47 8.70
C GLU A 183 -2.46 -4.99 8.54
N VAL A 184 -2.92 -4.65 7.34
CA VAL A 184 -3.46 -3.33 7.08
C VAL A 184 -4.71 -3.24 7.95
N LYS A 185 -4.64 -2.45 9.02
CA LYS A 185 -5.83 -1.99 9.73
C LYS A 185 -6.59 -1.07 8.78
N THR A 186 -7.37 -1.66 7.89
CA THR A 186 -8.34 -0.93 7.09
C THR A 186 -9.46 -0.51 8.03
N SER A 187 -9.54 0.77 8.40
CA SER A 187 -10.74 1.34 9.03
C SER A 187 -11.89 1.50 8.02
N GLY A 188 -12.03 0.54 7.10
CA GLY A 188 -13.02 0.50 6.03
C GLY A 188 -13.74 -0.83 6.07
N ASP A 189 -14.46 -1.08 7.15
CA ASP A 189 -15.40 -2.20 7.25
C ASP A 189 -16.65 -1.87 6.42
N SER A 190 -16.89 -2.66 5.38
CA SER A 190 -18.14 -2.65 4.59
C SER A 190 -18.87 -3.99 4.70
N GLY A 191 -18.56 -4.81 5.71
CA GLY A 191 -19.09 -6.15 5.92
C GLY A 191 -19.82 -6.30 7.25
N SER A 192 -20.89 -7.11 7.26
CA SER A 192 -21.63 -7.46 8.47
C SER A 192 -20.94 -8.59 9.26
N GLY A 193 -19.64 -8.49 9.49
CA GLY A 193 -18.82 -9.55 10.08
C GLY A 193 -18.04 -9.05 11.29
N ALA A 194 -18.15 -9.75 12.41
CA ALA A 194 -17.41 -9.44 13.63
C ALA A 194 -15.90 -9.60 13.41
N GLU A 195 -15.20 -8.49 13.17
CA GLU A 195 -13.74 -8.44 13.28
C GLU A 195 -13.38 -8.45 14.78
N ALA A 196 -13.37 -9.65 15.37
CA ALA A 196 -12.73 -9.83 16.67
C ALA A 196 -11.23 -9.69 16.46
N VAL A 197 -10.72 -8.45 16.50
CA VAL A 197 -9.28 -8.19 16.62
C VAL A 197 -8.80 -8.91 17.88
N SER A 198 -7.90 -9.88 17.71
CA SER A 198 -7.37 -10.64 18.83
C SER A 198 -6.56 -9.69 19.70
N LEU A 199 -6.83 -9.65 21.00
CA LEU A 199 -6.09 -8.81 21.97
C LEU A 199 -4.55 -9.05 21.92
N ARG A 200 -4.13 -10.20 21.38
CA ARG A 200 -2.73 -10.58 21.16
C ARG A 200 -2.04 -9.76 20.06
N GLU A 201 -2.79 -9.24 19.08
CA GLU A 201 -2.26 -8.48 17.93
C GLU A 201 -1.96 -7.01 18.26
N LEU A 202 -2.36 -6.52 19.44
CA LEU A 202 -2.03 -5.17 19.92
C LEU A 202 -0.73 -5.10 20.73
N GLY A 203 0.02 -6.21 20.86
CA GLY A 203 1.35 -6.21 21.49
C GLY A 203 1.36 -5.94 23.00
N ILE A 204 0.22 -6.08 23.69
CA ILE A 204 0.13 -5.96 25.15
C ILE A 204 0.28 -7.36 25.76
N ALA A 205 1.47 -7.93 25.68
CA ALA A 205 1.83 -9.09 26.50
C ALA A 205 2.39 -8.56 27.83
N GLU A 206 1.64 -8.66 28.91
CA GLU A 206 2.19 -8.46 30.25
C GLU A 206 2.57 -9.82 30.84
N GLU A 207 3.82 -9.98 31.27
CA GLU A 207 4.24 -11.06 32.16
C GLU A 207 3.94 -10.65 33.61
N GLY A 208 2.66 -10.59 34.01
CA GLY A 208 2.26 -10.13 35.35
C GLY A 208 0.80 -10.39 35.70
N ASN A 209 0.52 -10.62 36.99
CA ASN A 209 -0.80 -10.99 37.53
C ASN A 209 -1.63 -9.77 38.02
N GLY A 210 -1.75 -8.69 37.22
CA GLY A 210 -2.47 -7.48 37.65
C GLY A 210 -3.37 -6.88 36.57
N ILE A 211 -4.69 -6.80 36.83
CA ILE A 211 -5.67 -6.16 35.93
C ILE A 211 -5.65 -4.63 36.13
N GLU A 212 -4.57 -3.96 35.76
CA GLU A 212 -4.48 -2.50 35.86
C GLU A 212 -3.74 -1.95 34.63
N GLN A 213 -4.37 -2.00 33.44
CA GLN A 213 -4.26 -1.00 32.33
C GLN A 213 -5.28 -1.26 31.18
N SER A 214 -6.36 -2.00 31.43
CA SER A 214 -7.31 -2.42 30.39
C SER A 214 -8.39 -1.37 30.01
N LEU A 215 -8.37 -0.14 30.56
CA LEU A 215 -9.52 0.76 30.41
C LEU A 215 -9.42 1.83 29.31
N THR A 216 -8.29 1.94 28.60
CA THR A 216 -8.15 2.97 27.53
C THR A 216 -8.34 2.42 26.11
N ALA A 217 -8.60 1.11 25.95
CA ALA A 217 -8.84 0.51 24.63
C ALA A 217 -10.34 0.37 24.27
N ALA A 218 -11.25 0.65 25.20
CA ALA A 218 -12.69 0.42 25.02
C ALA A 218 -13.50 1.63 24.51
N VAL A 219 -12.84 2.76 24.20
CA VAL A 219 -13.54 4.02 23.85
C VAL A 219 -13.63 4.29 22.33
N MET A 220 -13.03 3.46 21.46
CA MET A 220 -13.00 3.74 20.00
C MET A 220 -13.99 2.91 19.16
N LEU A 221 -14.98 2.24 19.76
CA LEU A 221 -15.93 1.37 19.03
C LEU A 221 -17.40 1.82 19.06
N SER A 222 -17.73 3.03 19.52
CA SER A 222 -19.15 3.50 19.57
C SER A 222 -19.59 4.32 18.35
N GLY A 223 -19.01 4.07 17.17
CA GLY A 223 -19.23 4.88 15.97
C GLY A 223 -19.98 4.22 14.81
N ASP A 224 -20.75 3.16 15.04
CA ASP A 224 -21.51 2.47 13.98
C ASP A 224 -23.01 2.41 14.36
N GLY A 225 -23.86 2.90 13.46
CA GLY A 225 -25.33 2.85 13.55
C GLY A 225 -25.95 1.53 13.11
N GLY A 226 -25.16 0.46 12.99
CA GLY A 226 -25.57 -0.89 12.61
C GLY A 226 -25.95 -1.79 13.79
N SER A 227 -26.65 -2.88 13.49
CA SER A 227 -27.17 -3.87 14.45
C SER A 227 -26.12 -4.91 14.92
N GLY A 228 -24.85 -4.51 14.99
CA GLY A 228 -23.75 -5.34 15.50
C GLY A 228 -23.86 -5.55 17.02
N LEU A 229 -23.14 -6.56 17.53
CA LEU A 229 -23.13 -6.97 18.94
C LEU A 229 -23.08 -5.75 19.87
N GLU A 230 -24.22 -5.45 20.51
CA GLU A 230 -24.31 -4.39 21.50
C GLU A 230 -23.21 -4.60 22.55
N MET A 231 -22.66 -3.50 23.07
CA MET A 231 -21.68 -3.41 24.15
C MET A 231 -21.81 -4.52 25.23
N GLY A 232 -23.03 -5.02 25.49
CA GLY A 232 -23.31 -6.15 26.37
C GLY A 232 -22.62 -7.48 26.02
N GLY A 233 -22.29 -7.76 24.75
CA GLY A 233 -21.60 -8.98 24.34
C GLY A 233 -20.10 -8.97 24.68
N LEU A 234 -19.44 -7.84 24.41
CA LEU A 234 -18.04 -7.59 24.78
C LEU A 234 -17.86 -7.52 26.31
N LEU A 235 -18.80 -6.89 27.00
CA LEU A 235 -18.78 -6.80 28.46
C LEU A 235 -18.97 -8.18 29.12
N LYS A 236 -19.79 -9.07 28.52
CA LYS A 236 -19.94 -10.47 28.96
C LYS A 236 -18.64 -11.26 28.86
N GLY A 237 -17.85 -11.03 27.80
CA GLY A 237 -16.56 -11.69 27.59
C GLY A 237 -15.52 -11.32 28.67
N LEU A 238 -15.47 -10.03 29.04
CA LEU A 238 -14.61 -9.51 30.11
C LEU A 238 -14.93 -10.11 31.49
N PHE A 239 -16.20 -10.38 31.79
CA PHE A 239 -16.61 -10.97 33.07
C PHE A 239 -16.54 -12.51 33.11
N SER A 240 -16.42 -13.17 31.96
CA SER A 240 -16.33 -14.63 31.90
C SER A 240 -14.92 -15.20 32.08
N GLN A 241 -13.89 -14.34 32.14
CA GLN A 241 -12.50 -14.74 32.36
C GLN A 241 -12.05 -14.70 33.82
N ASP A 242 -12.92 -14.28 34.75
CA ASP A 242 -12.60 -14.25 36.18
C ASP A 242 -13.04 -15.56 36.85
N GLU A 243 -12.07 -16.43 37.17
CA GLU A 243 -12.29 -17.60 38.04
C GLU A 243 -12.20 -17.23 39.54
N GLY A 244 -12.03 -15.95 39.87
CA GLY A 244 -11.95 -15.40 41.23
C GLY A 244 -13.32 -15.09 41.85
N SER A 245 -13.37 -15.08 43.19
CA SER A 245 -14.60 -14.88 43.94
C SER A 245 -15.03 -13.40 43.97
N GLY A 246 -15.62 -12.92 42.87
CA GLY A 246 -16.76 -11.99 42.88
C GLY A 246 -16.62 -10.65 43.61
N ALA A 247 -15.43 -10.02 43.64
CA ALA A 247 -15.26 -8.69 44.24
C ALA A 247 -14.95 -7.58 43.23
N ASP A 248 -14.43 -7.90 42.04
CA ASP A 248 -13.81 -6.91 41.16
C ASP A 248 -14.79 -6.22 40.20
N SER A 249 -15.95 -6.84 39.94
CA SER A 249 -17.03 -6.23 39.15
C SER A 249 -17.84 -5.16 39.91
N ILE A 250 -17.74 -5.09 41.25
CA ILE A 250 -18.52 -4.14 42.06
C ILE A 250 -17.97 -2.71 42.04
N LYS A 251 -16.65 -2.53 41.92
CA LYS A 251 -16.03 -1.19 41.86
C LYS A 251 -16.44 -0.43 40.58
N ILE A 252 -16.63 -1.17 39.49
CA ILE A 252 -17.04 -0.60 38.19
C ILE A 252 -18.52 -0.17 38.23
N LEU A 253 -19.40 -0.98 38.83
CA LEU A 253 -20.83 -0.66 38.99
C LEU A 253 -21.07 0.49 39.98
N THR A 254 -20.24 0.60 41.02
CA THR A 254 -20.31 1.68 42.03
C THR A 254 -20.09 3.06 41.39
N ASN A 255 -19.14 3.19 40.47
CA ASN A 255 -18.87 4.46 39.76
C ASN A 255 -19.99 4.87 38.80
N LYS A 256 -20.75 3.91 38.23
CA LYS A 256 -21.85 4.21 37.28
C LYS A 256 -23.19 4.47 37.99
N ALA A 257 -23.39 3.87 39.17
CA ALA A 257 -24.60 4.07 39.99
C ALA A 257 -24.59 5.37 40.81
N GLY A 258 -23.41 6.00 40.99
CA GLY A 258 -23.27 7.22 41.79
C GLY A 258 -23.44 7.01 43.31
N CYS A 259 -23.41 5.77 43.78
CA CYS A 259 -23.52 5.38 45.19
C CYS A 259 -22.71 4.10 45.46
N ASP A 260 -22.15 3.97 46.68
CA ASP A 260 -21.39 2.80 47.14
C ASP A 260 -22.25 1.52 47.13
N LEU A 261 -21.97 0.58 46.24
CA LEU A 261 -22.63 -0.73 46.24
C LEU A 261 -21.79 -1.73 47.05
N ARG A 262 -22.44 -2.51 47.92
CA ARG A 262 -21.76 -3.52 48.75
C ARG A 262 -22.37 -4.90 48.55
N LEU A 263 -21.51 -5.93 48.45
CA LEU A 263 -21.91 -7.34 48.50
C LEU A 263 -22.01 -7.79 49.95
N GLY A 264 -23.14 -8.39 50.31
CA GLY A 264 -23.29 -9.08 51.59
C GLY A 264 -22.70 -10.49 51.52
N ASN A 265 -22.07 -10.95 52.60
CA ASN A 265 -21.37 -12.25 52.67
C ASN A 265 -22.28 -13.50 52.61
N TYR A 266 -23.58 -13.35 52.37
CA TYR A 266 -24.51 -14.47 52.21
C TYR A 266 -25.47 -14.25 51.04
N GLN A 267 -25.46 -15.21 50.11
CA GLN A 267 -26.50 -15.44 49.09
C GLN A 267 -26.66 -14.35 48.01
N GLY A 268 -25.57 -13.67 47.61
CA GLY A 268 -25.56 -12.84 46.39
C GLY A 268 -26.43 -11.56 46.45
N ARG A 269 -26.74 -11.06 47.65
CA ARG A 269 -27.48 -9.79 47.81
C ARG A 269 -26.54 -8.60 47.63
N VAL A 270 -26.93 -7.66 46.75
CA VAL A 270 -26.29 -6.35 46.57
C VAL A 270 -27.11 -5.30 47.31
N SER A 271 -26.47 -4.53 48.18
CA SER A 271 -27.11 -3.48 48.98
C SER A 271 -26.77 -2.09 48.45
N ILE A 272 -27.80 -1.24 48.30
CA ILE A 272 -27.68 0.18 47.95
C ILE A 272 -27.95 1.01 49.22
N PRO A 273 -26.94 1.62 49.85
CA PRO A 273 -27.15 2.47 51.02
C PRO A 273 -27.82 3.78 50.60
N HIS A 274 -28.99 4.09 51.15
CA HIS A 274 -29.58 5.44 51.08
C HIS A 274 -29.10 6.28 52.28
N LYS A 275 -28.90 7.59 52.09
CA LYS A 275 -28.68 8.51 53.23
C LYS A 275 -29.96 8.54 54.06
N GLU A 276 -29.89 8.11 55.32
CA GLU A 276 -31.00 8.21 56.27
C GLU A 276 -31.66 9.59 56.22
N VAL A 277 -32.96 9.64 55.92
CA VAL A 277 -33.80 10.77 56.32
C VAL A 277 -33.96 10.65 57.83
N ARG A 278 -33.23 11.47 58.58
CA ARG A 278 -33.54 11.71 59.99
C ARG A 278 -34.84 12.52 60.06
N LEU A 279 -35.89 11.92 60.61
CA LEU A 279 -37.00 12.65 61.22
C LEU A 279 -36.56 13.20 62.57
#